data_AF-A0A833UQU4-F1
#
_entry.id   AF-A0A833UQU4-F1
#
_cell.length_a   1.000
_cell.length_b   1.000
_cell.length_c   1.000
_cell.angle_alpha   90.00
_cell.angle_beta   90.00
_cell.angle_gamma   90.00
#
_symmetry.space_group_name_H-M   'P 1'
#
loop_
_entity.id
_entity.type
_entity.pdbx_description
1 polymer ?
#
loop_
_entity_poly.entity_id
_entity_poly.type
_entity_poly.pdbx_seq_one_letter_code
_entity_poly.pdbx_strand_id
1 'polypeptide(L)'
;YIQYCRTECHPRLSESASNLLQNNYVKIRQDMRLQANETGEAAAIPITVRQLEAIVRLSEALAKMKLSHVATEENVQEAIRIFTVSTMDAARSGINQQVYLTAEMANEIKVCQ
;
A
#
# COMPACT_ATOMS: atom_id res chain seq x y z
N TYR A 1 -22.96 5.30 -17.11
CA TYR A 1 -22.40 4.26 -16.22
C TYR A 1 -21.62 4.86 -15.05
N ILE A 2 -20.45 5.50 -15.26
CA ILE A 2 -19.61 6.02 -14.15
C ILE A 2 -20.36 7.02 -13.24
N GLN A 3 -21.12 7.96 -13.82
CA GLN A 3 -21.89 8.93 -13.05
C GLN A 3 -22.93 8.25 -12.13
N TYR A 4 -23.61 7.22 -12.65
CA TYR A 4 -24.58 6.43 -11.88
C TYR A 4 -23.92 5.68 -10.73
N CYS A 5 -22.78 5.02 -10.97
CA CYS A 5 -22.03 4.38 -9.89
C CYS A 5 -21.64 5.39 -8.82
N ARG A 6 -21.22 6.61 -9.21
CA ARG A 6 -20.81 7.66 -8.27
C ARG A 6 -21.95 8.13 -7.36
N THR A 7 -23.15 8.35 -7.90
CA THR A 7 -24.30 8.89 -7.15
C THR A 7 -25.06 7.84 -6.37
N GLU A 8 -25.25 6.64 -6.92
CA GLU A 8 -26.10 5.62 -6.30
C GLU A 8 -25.29 4.66 -5.42
N CYS A 9 -24.07 4.32 -5.83
CA CYS A 9 -23.33 3.21 -5.24
C CYS A 9 -22.33 3.72 -4.18
N HIS A 10 -22.69 3.51 -2.91
CA HIS A 10 -21.86 3.83 -1.75
C HIS A 10 -21.48 2.54 -1.02
N PRO A 11 -20.51 1.78 -1.55
CA PRO A 11 -20.13 0.51 -0.95
C PRO A 11 -19.65 0.69 0.48
N ARG A 12 -19.98 -0.31 1.31
CA ARG A 12 -19.49 -0.45 2.69
C ARG A 12 -18.81 -1.79 2.83
N LEU A 13 -17.78 -1.83 3.66
CA LEU A 13 -17.07 -3.06 3.99
C LEU A 13 -18.01 -4.01 4.74
N SER A 14 -18.05 -5.29 4.35
CA SER A 14 -18.68 -6.30 5.19
C SER A 14 -17.86 -6.53 6.46
N GLU A 15 -18.51 -7.04 7.50
CA GLU A 15 -17.84 -7.36 8.77
C GLU A 15 -16.70 -8.36 8.57
N SER A 16 -16.94 -9.42 7.76
CA SER A 16 -15.93 -10.42 7.43
C SER A 16 -14.74 -9.81 6.67
N ALA A 17 -15.00 -8.89 5.73
CA ALA A 17 -13.95 -8.18 5.01
C ALA A 17 -13.13 -7.25 5.92
N SER A 18 -13.77 -6.61 6.91
CA SER A 18 -13.11 -5.79 7.92
C SER A 18 -12.17 -6.62 8.81
N ASN A 19 -12.64 -7.79 9.24
CA ASN A 19 -11.85 -8.72 10.04
C ASN A 19 -10.64 -9.24 9.25
N LEU A 20 -10.84 -9.59 7.98
CA LEU A 20 -9.76 -10.00 7.08
C LEU A 20 -8.69 -8.90 6.93
N LEU A 21 -9.12 -7.65 6.73
CA LEU A 21 -8.22 -6.51 6.59
C LEU A 21 -7.39 -6.28 7.85
N GLN A 22 -8.02 -6.29 9.03
CA GLN A 22 -7.32 -6.11 10.31
C GLN A 22 -6.29 -7.22 10.56
N ASN A 23 -6.69 -8.48 10.34
CA ASN A 23 -5.81 -9.62 10.52
C ASN A 23 -4.59 -9.55 9.58
N ASN A 24 -4.79 -9.16 8.31
CA ASN A 24 -3.69 -8.97 7.38
C ASN A 24 -2.78 -7.81 7.79
N TYR A 25 -3.34 -6.69 8.22
CA TYR A 25 -2.56 -5.53 8.66
C TYR A 25 -1.63 -5.86 9.83
N VAL A 26 -2.15 -6.56 10.85
CA VAL A 26 -1.35 -6.96 12.02
C VAL A 26 -0.24 -7.93 11.62
N LYS A 27 -0.54 -8.91 10.75
CA LYS A 27 0.46 -9.85 10.22
C LYS A 27 1.59 -9.15 9.50
N ILE A 28 1.27 -8.29 8.52
CA ILE A 28 2.31 -7.61 7.73
C ILE A 28 3.18 -6.71 8.63
N ARG A 29 2.58 -6.02 9.60
CA ARG A 29 3.34 -5.19 10.55
C ARG A 29 4.26 -6.04 11.45
N GLN A 30 3.80 -7.21 11.87
CA GLN A 30 4.61 -8.14 12.66
C GLN A 30 5.77 -8.68 11.82
N ASP A 31 5.50 -9.11 10.59
CA ASP A 31 6.52 -9.65 9.68
C ASP A 31 7.59 -8.62 9.36
N MET A 32 7.22 -7.36 9.11
CA MET A 32 8.19 -6.27 8.92
C MET A 32 9.08 -6.03 10.14
N ARG A 33 8.54 -6.15 11.36
CA ARG A 33 9.34 -6.01 12.59
C ARG A 33 10.31 -7.17 12.76
N LEU A 34 9.89 -8.39 12.43
CA LEU A 34 10.75 -9.56 12.48
C LEU A 34 11.88 -9.44 11.47
N GLN A 35 11.58 -9.08 10.22
CA GLN A 35 12.57 -8.86 9.17
C GLN A 35 13.60 -7.79 9.59
N ALA A 36 13.15 -6.65 10.11
CA ALA A 36 14.05 -5.59 10.58
C ALA A 36 14.99 -6.05 11.71
N ASN A 37 14.54 -6.95 12.59
CA ASN A 37 15.36 -7.52 13.65
C ASN A 37 16.36 -8.57 13.13
N GLU A 38 16.00 -9.32 12.08
CA GLU A 38 16.81 -10.41 11.53
C GLU A 38 17.88 -9.91 10.55
N THR A 39 17.56 -8.98 9.66
CA THR A 39 18.51 -8.44 8.67
C THR A 39 19.21 -7.16 9.15
N GLY A 40 18.74 -6.52 10.23
CA GLY A 40 19.22 -5.23 10.70
C GLY A 40 18.87 -4.05 9.79
N GLU A 41 18.22 -4.32 8.64
CA GLU A 41 17.76 -3.33 7.69
C GLU A 41 16.27 -3.07 7.89
N ALA A 42 15.92 -1.83 8.24
CA ALA A 42 14.53 -1.43 8.29
C ALA A 42 13.89 -1.53 6.90
N ALA A 43 12.65 -2.02 6.82
CA ALA A 43 11.89 -2.00 5.59
C ALA A 43 11.88 -0.57 5.00
N ALA A 44 12.22 -0.44 3.72
CA ALA A 44 12.41 0.86 3.05
C ALA A 44 11.16 1.78 3.08
N ILE A 45 9.96 1.22 3.30
CA ILE A 45 8.71 1.97 3.39
C ILE A 45 7.90 1.49 4.61
N PRO A 46 7.70 2.33 5.64
CA PRO A 46 6.92 1.95 6.81
C PRO A 46 5.42 1.90 6.48
N ILE A 47 4.74 0.82 6.88
CA ILE A 47 3.27 0.71 6.75
C ILE A 47 2.59 1.54 7.86
N THR A 48 1.89 2.58 7.43
CA THR A 48 1.15 3.50 8.31
C THR A 48 -0.36 3.29 8.23
N VAL A 49 -1.12 3.84 9.18
CA VAL A 49 -2.59 3.82 9.16
C VAL A 49 -3.16 4.44 7.87
N ARG A 50 -2.47 5.43 7.28
CA ARG A 50 -2.84 6.00 5.99
C ARG A 50 -2.87 4.97 4.86
N GLN A 51 -1.96 4.00 4.88
CA GLN A 51 -1.95 2.93 3.87
C GLN A 51 -3.10 1.95 4.09
N LEU A 52 -3.49 1.70 5.33
CA LEU A 52 -4.68 0.92 5.64
C LEU A 52 -5.95 1.59 5.06
N GLU A 53 -6.12 2.90 5.28
CA GLU A 53 -7.22 3.65 4.68
C GLU A 53 -7.20 3.63 3.15
N ALA A 54 -6.00 3.63 2.54
CA ALA A 54 -5.87 3.52 1.09
C ALA A 54 -6.38 2.17 0.58
N ILE A 55 -6.08 1.08 1.27
CA ILE A 55 -6.57 -0.27 0.93
C ILE A 55 -8.10 -0.34 1.10
N VAL A 56 -8.65 0.29 2.14
CA VAL A 56 -10.12 0.38 2.33
C VAL A 56 -10.76 1.10 1.14
N ARG A 57 -10.25 2.28 0.76
CA ARG A 57 -10.76 3.03 -0.41
C ARG A 57 -10.65 2.22 -1.70
N LEU A 58 -9.58 1.46 -1.88
CA LEU A 58 -9.39 0.61 -3.06
C LEU A 58 -10.42 -0.53 -3.09
N SER A 59 -10.69 -1.15 -1.95
CA SER A 59 -11.68 -2.22 -1.80
C SER A 59 -13.10 -1.73 -2.12
N GLU A 60 -13.45 -0.53 -1.63
CA GLU A 60 -14.72 0.13 -1.93
C GLU A 60 -14.81 0.53 -3.41
N ALA A 61 -13.74 1.02 -4.01
CA ALA A 61 -13.70 1.34 -5.44
C ALA A 61 -13.93 0.11 -6.32
N LEU A 62 -13.34 -1.04 -5.97
CA LEU A 62 -13.54 -2.31 -6.66
C LEU A 62 -15.01 -2.77 -6.57
N ALA A 63 -15.63 -2.65 -5.40
CA ALA A 63 -17.05 -2.94 -5.22
C ALA A 63 -17.94 -1.99 -6.05
N LYS A 64 -17.57 -0.71 -6.08
CA LYS A 64 -18.26 0.35 -6.85
C LYS A 64 -18.23 0.10 -8.36
N MET A 65 -17.12 -0.43 -8.88
CA MET A 65 -16.99 -0.83 -10.28
C MET A 65 -17.88 -2.02 -10.64
N LYS A 66 -18.18 -2.89 -9.68
CA LYS A 66 -19.09 -4.04 -9.85
C LYS A 66 -20.58 -3.68 -9.61
N LEU A 67 -20.91 -2.41 -9.39
CA LEU A 67 -22.24 -1.95 -8.93
C LEU A 67 -22.70 -2.63 -7.61
N SER A 68 -21.75 -3.09 -6.79
CA SER A 68 -22.07 -3.68 -5.49
C SER A 68 -22.07 -2.62 -4.40
N HIS A 69 -23.11 -2.61 -3.56
CA HIS A 69 -23.18 -1.79 -2.35
C HIS A 69 -22.40 -2.41 -1.17
N VAL A 70 -21.84 -3.61 -1.35
CA VAL A 70 -21.07 -4.29 -0.31
C VAL A 70 -19.69 -4.67 -0.86
N ALA A 71 -18.65 -4.26 -0.14
CA ALA A 71 -17.29 -4.70 -0.38
C ALA A 71 -17.04 -6.01 0.38
N THR A 72 -16.93 -7.09 -0.40
CA THR A 72 -16.66 -8.45 0.06
C THR A 72 -15.17 -8.69 0.29
N GLU A 73 -14.85 -9.84 0.88
CA GLU A 73 -13.47 -10.29 1.13
C GLU A 73 -12.63 -10.36 -0.14
N GLU A 74 -13.21 -10.80 -1.27
CA GLU A 74 -12.51 -10.83 -2.57
C GLU A 74 -11.99 -9.45 -2.97
N ASN A 75 -12.77 -8.39 -2.75
CA ASN A 75 -12.35 -7.04 -3.11
C ASN A 75 -11.20 -6.56 -2.21
N VAL A 76 -11.20 -6.98 -0.93
CA VAL A 76 -10.10 -6.69 0.00
C VAL A 76 -8.84 -7.45 -0.38
N GLN A 77 -8.97 -8.74 -0.72
CA GLN A 77 -7.83 -9.55 -1.14
C GLN A 77 -7.21 -8.99 -2.42
N GLU A 78 -8.03 -8.58 -3.38
CA GLU A 78 -7.56 -7.96 -4.61
C GLU A 78 -6.93 -6.59 -4.35
N ALA A 79 -7.51 -5.78 -3.45
CA ALA A 79 -6.92 -4.50 -3.05
C ALA A 79 -5.55 -4.68 -2.40
N ILE A 80 -5.38 -5.67 -1.52
CA ILE A 80 -4.09 -6.02 -0.90
C ILE A 80 -3.08 -6.47 -1.95
N ARG A 81 -3.52 -7.28 -2.93
CA ARG A 81 -2.67 -7.74 -4.04
C ARG A 81 -2.15 -6.56 -4.86
N ILE A 82 -3.05 -5.66 -5.28
CA ILE A 82 -2.70 -4.44 -6.02
C ILE A 82 -1.75 -3.56 -5.20
N PHE A 83 -2.04 -3.39 -3.91
CA PHE A 83 -1.22 -2.59 -3.01
C PHE A 83 0.19 -3.16 -2.86
N THR A 84 0.31 -4.48 -2.69
CA THR A 84 1.59 -5.18 -2.56
C THR A 84 2.40 -5.07 -3.84
N VAL A 85 1.78 -5.33 -5.00
CA VAL A 85 2.46 -5.22 -6.29
C VAL A 85 2.92 -3.79 -6.53
N SER A 86 2.05 -2.79 -6.35
CA SER A 86 2.42 -1.39 -6.60
C SER A 86 3.46 -0.85 -5.62
N THR A 87 3.42 -1.25 -4.35
CA THR A 87 4.41 -0.82 -3.34
C THR A 87 5.74 -1.55 -3.50
N MET A 88 5.72 -2.86 -3.78
CA MET A 88 6.93 -3.65 -4.04
C MET A 88 7.59 -3.22 -5.35
N ASP A 89 6.80 -2.95 -6.38
CA ASP A 89 7.30 -2.40 -7.64
C ASP A 89 7.89 -1.02 -7.39
N ALA A 90 7.19 -0.09 -6.72
CA ALA A 90 7.76 1.21 -6.35
C ALA A 90 9.05 1.14 -5.52
N ALA A 91 9.15 0.15 -4.61
CA ALA A 91 10.35 -0.10 -3.83
C ALA A 91 11.51 -0.62 -4.69
N ARG A 92 11.22 -1.46 -5.71
CA ARG A 92 12.21 -2.01 -6.65
C ARG A 92 12.58 -1.04 -7.77
N SER A 93 11.64 -0.23 -8.26
CA SER A 93 11.81 0.76 -9.33
C SER A 93 12.61 1.99 -8.87
N GLY A 94 13.01 2.07 -7.60
CA GLY A 94 14.00 3.04 -7.16
C GLY A 94 13.51 4.49 -7.13
N ILE A 95 12.24 4.74 -6.81
CA ILE A 95 11.77 6.13 -6.56
C ILE A 95 12.51 6.75 -5.35
N ASN A 96 13.02 5.93 -4.43
CA ASN A 96 13.91 6.37 -3.36
C ASN A 96 15.35 6.69 -3.82
N GLN A 97 15.75 6.31 -5.04
CA GLN A 97 17.09 6.53 -5.57
C GLN A 97 17.23 7.89 -6.28
N GLN A 98 16.12 8.57 -6.60
CA GLN A 98 16.17 9.91 -7.20
C GLN A 98 16.28 11.05 -6.18
N VAL A 99 16.20 10.77 -4.86
CA VAL A 99 16.43 11.79 -3.82
C VAL A 99 17.85 11.74 -3.25
N TYR A 100 18.63 10.69 -3.55
CA TYR A 100 20.03 10.62 -3.14
C TYR A 100 20.91 10.28 -4.34
N LEU A 101 21.77 11.23 -4.70
CA LEU A 101 22.85 11.17 -5.69
C LEU A 101 22.47 11.51 -7.14
N THR A 102 22.48 12.81 -7.46
CA THR A 102 23.21 13.21 -8.66
C THR A 102 24.70 12.94 -8.41
N ALA A 103 25.30 12.08 -9.22
CA ALA A 103 26.71 11.67 -9.13
C ALA A 103 27.70 12.85 -9.26
N GLU A 104 27.23 14.04 -9.66
CA GLU A 104 28.03 15.26 -9.74
C GLU A 104 28.31 15.87 -8.34
N MET A 105 27.39 15.78 -7.37
CA MET A 105 27.56 16.42 -6.06
C MET A 105 28.51 15.65 -5.11
N ALA A 106 28.74 14.37 -5.35
CA ALA A 106 29.67 13.56 -4.56
C ALA A 106 31.15 13.84 -4.88
N ASN A 107 31.45 14.39 -6.07
CA ASN A 107 32.81 14.69 -6.49
C ASN A 107 33.33 16.05 -5.97
N GLU A 108 32.47 17.01 -5.62
CA GLU A 108 32.92 18.31 -5.09
C GLU A 108 33.40 18.23 -3.64
N ILE A 109 32.83 17.33 -2.83
CA ILE A 109 33.21 17.17 -1.42
C ILE A 109 34.61 16.57 -1.27
N LYS A 110 35.08 15.80 -2.25
CA LYS A 110 36.41 15.16 -2.25
C LYS A 110 37.54 16.09 -2.72
N VAL A 111 37.20 17.25 -3.28
CA VAL A 111 38.18 18.22 -3.80
C VAL A 111 38.51 19.31 -2.74
N CYS A 112 37.71 19.43 -1.67
CA CYS A 112 37.93 20.39 -0.58
C CYS A 112 38.51 19.77 0.72
N GLN A 113 38.99 18.53 0.68
CA GLN A 113 39.84 17.92 1.72
C GLN A 113 41.24 17.66 1.15
#